data_AF-A0A2J7PNJ3-F1
#
_entry.id   AF-A0A2J7PNJ3-F1
#
_cell.length_a   1.000
_cell.length_b   1.000
_cell.length_c   1.000
_cell.angle_alpha   90.00
_cell.angle_beta   90.00
_cell.angle_gamma   90.00
#
_symmetry.space_group_name_H-M   'P 1'
#
loop_
_entity.id
_entity.type
_entity.pdbx_description
1 polymer ?
#
loop_
_entity_poly.entity_id
_entity_poly.type
_entity_poly.pdbx_seq_one_letter_code
_entity_poly.pdbx_strand_id
1 'polypeptide(L)' 'MSAYLEEQMDRGYESMYYKVPDIPALYNCKVCGKTVSNRWHHTRSHKPQNLKCPLCQQVFTRRDNMKTHLKWKHGGLSI' A
#
# COMPACT_ATOMS: atom_id res chain seq x y z
N MET A 1 16.26 25.02 -15.05
CA MET A 1 14.84 24.90 -15.40
C MET A 1 14.54 23.40 -15.46
N SER A 2 14.49 22.75 -14.31
CA SER A 2 13.22 22.40 -13.60
C SER A 2 12.48 21.24 -14.27
N ALA A 3 13.03 20.03 -14.11
CA ALA A 3 12.26 18.79 -14.14
C ALA A 3 12.17 18.28 -12.70
N TYR A 4 11.35 18.97 -11.91
CA TYR A 4 11.10 18.68 -10.51
C TYR A 4 10.01 17.59 -10.46
N LEU A 5 10.40 16.34 -10.16
CA LEU A 5 9.56 15.27 -9.59
C LEU A 5 8.41 14.70 -10.47
N GLU A 6 8.74 13.99 -11.56
CA GLU A 6 7.78 13.14 -12.30
C GLU A 6 8.04 11.63 -12.13
N GLU A 7 8.46 11.19 -10.94
CA GLU A 7 8.63 9.76 -10.65
C GLU A 7 7.87 9.39 -9.37
N GLN A 8 7.19 8.25 -9.40
CA GLN A 8 6.58 7.54 -8.25
C GLN A 8 5.05 7.70 -7.98
N MET A 9 4.18 7.57 -8.99
CA MET A 9 2.80 7.10 -8.75
C MET A 9 2.43 5.87 -9.61
N ASP A 10 2.58 4.70 -9.00
CA ASP A 10 1.58 3.63 -8.95
C ASP A 10 1.15 2.87 -10.24
N ARG A 11 2.02 2.66 -11.23
CA ARG A 11 1.75 1.76 -12.38
C ARG A 11 1.76 0.25 -12.08
N GLY A 12 1.80 -0.15 -10.82
CA GLY A 12 2.03 -1.56 -10.43
C GLY A 12 0.80 -2.36 -10.00
N TYR A 13 -0.32 -1.74 -9.63
CA TYR A 13 -1.43 -2.44 -8.98
C TYR A 13 -2.50 -2.96 -9.95
N GLU A 14 -2.74 -2.25 -11.05
CA GLU A 14 -3.82 -2.55 -12.00
C GLU A 14 -3.55 -3.85 -12.77
N SER A 15 -2.27 -4.16 -13.02
CA SER A 15 -1.83 -5.35 -13.76
C SER A 15 -1.86 -6.65 -12.94
N MET A 16 -1.99 -6.57 -11.61
CA MET A 16 -1.95 -7.72 -10.71
C MET A 16 -3.23 -8.56 -10.72
N TYR A 17 -4.32 -8.05 -11.29
CA TYR A 17 -5.63 -8.72 -11.24
C TYR A 17 -6.25 -8.86 -12.62
N TYR A 18 -7.07 -9.87 -12.78
CA TYR A 18 -7.98 -10.01 -13.91
C TYR A 18 -9.38 -10.39 -13.40
N LYS A 19 -10.41 -9.96 -14.14
CA LYS A 19 -11.80 -10.30 -13.80
C LYS A 19 -12.05 -11.78 -14.04
N VAL A 20 -12.85 -12.40 -13.17
CA VAL A 20 -13.34 -13.76 -13.40
C VAL A 20 -14.45 -13.69 -14.45
N PRO A 21 -14.34 -14.41 -15.60
CA PRO A 21 -15.33 -14.33 -16.67
C PRO A 21 -16.74 -14.72 -16.22
N ASP A 22 -16.84 -15.77 -15.38
CA ASP A 22 -18.12 -16.28 -14.87
C ASP A 22 -18.73 -15.45 -13.75
N ILE A 23 -17.92 -14.61 -13.06
CA ILE A 23 -18.35 -13.83 -11.89
C ILE A 23 -17.72 -12.43 -11.94
N PRO A 24 -18.39 -11.44 -12.55
CA PRO A 24 -17.84 -10.09 -12.77
C PRO A 24 -17.47 -9.31 -11.48
N ALA A 25 -18.03 -9.72 -10.34
CA ALA A 25 -17.74 -9.14 -9.02
C ALA A 25 -16.42 -9.64 -8.40
N LEU A 26 -15.79 -10.66 -8.99
CA LEU A 26 -14.57 -11.27 -8.47
C LEU A 26 -13.35 -10.99 -9.35
N TYR A 27 -12.20 -11.00 -8.71
CA TYR A 27 -10.90 -10.77 -9.31
C TYR A 27 -9.93 -11.88 -8.91
N ASN A 28 -9.18 -12.41 -9.86
CA ASN A 28 -8.08 -13.32 -9.60
C ASN A 28 -6.77 -12.55 -9.50
N CYS A 29 -6.02 -12.80 -8.43
CA CYS A 29 -4.69 -12.26 -8.24
C CYS A 29 -3.66 -13.09 -9.01
N LYS A 30 -2.92 -12.47 -9.93
CA LYS A 30 -1.83 -13.12 -10.68
C LYS A 30 -0.60 -13.43 -9.81
N VAL A 31 -0.47 -12.77 -8.66
CA VAL A 31 0.70 -12.91 -7.77
C VAL A 31 0.59 -14.17 -6.90
N CYS A 32 -0.59 -14.46 -6.35
CA CYS A 32 -0.79 -15.59 -5.43
C CYS A 32 -1.94 -16.54 -5.82
N GLY A 33 -2.62 -16.29 -6.93
CA GLY A 33 -3.70 -17.14 -7.44
C GLY A 33 -5.04 -17.00 -6.70
N LYS A 34 -5.14 -16.16 -5.66
CA LYS A 34 -6.38 -16.02 -4.89
C LYS A 34 -7.47 -15.27 -5.66
N THR A 35 -8.69 -15.78 -5.58
CA THR A 35 -9.91 -15.09 -5.99
C THR A 35 -10.41 -14.20 -4.86
N VAL A 36 -10.63 -12.92 -5.12
CA VAL A 36 -11.07 -11.93 -4.13
C VAL A 36 -12.14 -11.02 -4.71
N SER A 37 -13.09 -10.58 -3.88
CA SER A 37 -14.10 -9.58 -4.27
C SER A 37 -13.54 -8.15 -4.25
N ASN A 38 -12.52 -7.88 -3.43
CA ASN A 38 -11.91 -6.56 -3.30
C ASN A 38 -10.40 -6.61 -3.56
N ARG A 39 -10.03 -6.38 -4.83
CA ARG A 39 -8.62 -6.34 -5.26
C ARG A 39 -7.80 -5.26 -4.54
N TRP A 40 -8.40 -4.11 -4.23
CA TRP A 40 -7.71 -2.99 -3.56
C TRP A 40 -7.26 -3.35 -2.15
N HIS A 41 -8.13 -4.03 -1.38
CA HIS A 41 -7.77 -4.51 -0.06
C HIS A 41 -6.72 -5.62 -0.16
N HIS A 42 -6.90 -6.56 -1.09
CA HIS A 42 -5.97 -7.67 -1.27
C HIS A 42 -4.54 -7.22 -1.62
N THR A 43 -4.38 -6.14 -2.40
CA THR A 43 -3.05 -5.62 -2.76
C THR A 43 -2.20 -5.27 -1.53
N ARG A 44 -2.82 -4.88 -0.42
CA ARG A 44 -2.12 -4.59 0.84
C ARG A 44 -1.44 -5.81 1.45
N SER A 45 -1.85 -7.03 1.09
CA SER A 45 -1.19 -8.27 1.52
C SER A 45 0.11 -8.56 0.76
N HIS A 46 0.22 -8.11 -0.50
CA HIS A 46 1.42 -8.26 -1.33
C HIS A 46 2.41 -7.13 -1.15
N LYS A 47 1.88 -5.92 -0.97
CA LYS A 47 2.65 -4.72 -0.64
C LYS A 47 2.16 -4.19 0.70
N PRO A 48 2.52 -4.83 1.82
CA PRO A 48 2.37 -4.17 3.11
C PRO A 48 3.11 -2.85 3.00
N GLN A 49 2.41 -1.73 3.23
CA GLN A 49 3.05 -0.42 3.22
C GLN A 49 4.06 -0.44 4.36
N ASN A 50 5.34 -0.53 4.03
CA ASN A 50 6.44 -0.33 4.96
C ASN A 50 6.53 1.17 5.22
N LEU A 51 5.76 1.61 6.20
CA LEU A 51 5.73 3.00 6.62
C LEU A 51 6.94 3.22 7.52
N LYS A 52 7.95 3.87 6.96
CA LYS A 52 9.15 4.23 7.71
C LYS A 52 8.88 5.52 8.48
N CYS A 53 9.19 5.51 9.77
CA CYS A 53 9.28 6.76 10.52
C CYS A 53 10.39 7.64 9.90
N PRO A 54 10.12 8.90 9.55
CA PRO A 54 11.14 9.78 8.98
C PRO A 54 12.21 10.20 10.00
N LEU A 55 11.96 10.01 11.30
CA LEU A 55 12.85 10.48 12.36
C LEU A 55 13.78 9.38 12.90
N CYS A 56 13.31 8.13 12.93
CA CYS A 56 14.10 7.00 13.45
C CYS A 56 14.15 5.78 12.51
N GLN A 57 13.57 5.87 11.31
CA GLN A 57 13.55 4.83 10.28
C GLN A 57 12.88 3.50 10.69
N GLN A 58 12.25 3.44 11.86
CA GLN A 58 11.48 2.28 12.29
C GLN A 58 10.34 1.99 11.29
N VAL A 59 10.20 0.72 10.91
CA VAL A 59 9.25 0.27 9.90
C VAL A 59 7.95 -0.19 10.58
N PHE A 60 6.82 0.29 10.06
CA PHE A 60 5.49 -0.10 10.49
C PHE A 60 4.70 -0.66 9.30
N THR A 61 3.87 -1.66 9.54
CA THR A 61 2.98 -2.24 8.52
C THR A 61 1.62 -1.55 8.43
N ARG A 62 1.30 -0.65 9.39
CA ARG A 62 0.03 0.09 9.47
C ARG A 62 0.23 1.57 9.81
N ARG A 63 -0.59 2.45 9.21
CA ARG A 63 -0.50 3.91 9.36
C ARG A 63 -0.81 4.42 10.76
N ASP A 64 -1.81 3.85 11.39
CA ASP A 64 -2.21 4.16 12.77
C ASP A 64 -1.11 3.84 13.79
N ASN A 65 -0.40 2.72 13.59
CA ASN A 65 0.76 2.36 14.41
C ASN A 65 1.89 3.39 14.27
N MET A 66 2.21 3.80 13.04
CA MET A 66 3.22 4.84 12.79
C MET A 66 2.81 6.19 13.41
N LYS A 67 1.55 6.63 13.27
CA LYS A 67 1.04 7.87 13.88
C LYS A 67 1.15 7.84 15.40
N THR A 68 0.76 6.73 16.01
CA THR A 68 0.92 6.51 17.46
C THR A 68 2.40 6.60 17.86
N HIS A 69 3.29 5.93 17.13
CA HIS A 69 4.72 6.02 17.35
C HIS A 69 5.24 7.48 17.26
N LEU A 70 4.85 8.25 16.24
CA LEU A 70 5.23 9.66 16.10
C LEU A 70 4.75 10.51 17.29
N LYS A 71 3.52 10.26 17.78
CA LYS A 71 2.98 10.94 18.95
C LYS A 71 3.79 10.67 20.22
N TRP A 72 4.08 9.41 20.51
CA TRP A 72 4.69 9.01 21.79
C TRP A 72 6.21 9.05 21.81
N LYS A 73 6.87 8.79 20.67
CA LYS A 73 8.34 8.75 20.57
C LYS A 73 8.94 10.05 20.04
N HIS A 74 8.16 10.86 19.32
CA HIS A 74 8.66 12.06 18.65
C HIS A 74 7.82 13.31 18.96
N GLY A 75 6.94 13.25 19.96
CA GLY A 75 6.24 14.43 20.48
C GLY A 75 5.14 15.00 19.58
N GLY A 76 4.65 14.26 18.57
CA GLY A 76 3.41 14.62 17.89
C GLY A 76 3.53 15.38 16.57
N LEU A 77 4.57 15.13 15.76
CA LEU A 77 4.55 15.54 14.36
C LEU A 77 3.44 14.77 13.61
N SER A 78 2.29 15.42 13.44
CA SER A 78 1.28 15.03 12.46
C SER A 78 1.81 15.39 11.07
N ILE A 79 2.27 14.39 10.33
CA ILE A 79 2.44 14.46 8.86
C ILE A 79 1.09 14.20 8.21
#